data_AF-A0A2E7S477-F1
#
_entry.id   AF-A0A2E7S477-F1
#
_cell.length_a   1.000
_cell.length_b   1.000
_cell.length_c   1.000
_cell.angle_alpha   90.00
_cell.angle_beta   90.00
_cell.angle_gamma   90.00
#
_symmetry.space_group_name_H-M   'P 1'
#
loop_
_entity.id
_entity.type
_entity.pdbx_description
1 polymer ?
#
loop_
_entity_poly.entity_id
_entity_poly.type
_entity_poly.pdbx_seq_one_letter_code
_entity_poly.pdbx_strand_id
1 'polypeptide(L)'
;MRQSRFDLLHGLRRRRLDACRTQLAAVRRFGDDLENQLSETVRAAGSVVVEQRLAIGPGELVIERMSDCRRRRAELQQAERMLSRRRDLVDEVTDLARSNLEDAVRQVEVIERLVEKVSE
;
A
#
# COMPACT_ATOMS: atom_id res chain seq x y z
N MET A 1 43.71 11.01 -0.21
CA MET A 1 42.63 11.41 0.74
C MET A 1 41.31 11.80 0.06
N ARG A 2 41.28 12.57 -1.04
CA ARG A 2 40.02 12.94 -1.72
C ARG A 2 39.25 11.75 -2.32
N GLN A 3 39.92 10.84 -3.02
CA GLN A 3 39.30 9.63 -3.62
C GLN A 3 38.49 8.82 -2.58
N SER A 4 39.12 8.49 -1.45
CA SER A 4 38.50 7.74 -0.35
C SER A 4 37.24 8.40 0.24
N ARG A 5 37.14 9.73 0.21
CA ARG A 5 35.92 10.45 0.65
C ARG A 5 34.81 10.37 -0.39
N PHE A 6 35.14 10.41 -1.69
CA PHE A 6 34.17 10.21 -2.76
C PHE A 6 33.64 8.78 -2.77
N ASP A 7 34.52 7.78 -2.60
CA ASP A 7 34.14 6.37 -2.51
C ASP A 7 33.18 6.13 -1.34
N LEU A 8 33.46 6.73 -0.18
CA LEU A 8 32.58 6.67 0.99
C LEU A 8 31.21 7.32 0.71
N LEU A 9 31.19 8.53 0.15
CA LEU A 9 29.95 9.24 -0.15
C LEU A 9 29.11 8.49 -1.20
N HIS A 10 29.75 7.97 -2.24
CA HIS A 10 29.13 7.15 -3.28
C HIS A 10 28.53 5.88 -2.68
N GLY A 11 29.28 5.16 -1.84
CA GLY A 11 28.80 3.98 -1.13
C GLY A 11 27.63 4.27 -0.17
N LEU A 12 27.59 5.44 0.46
CA LEU A 12 26.44 5.87 1.27
C LEU A 12 25.21 6.18 0.41
N ARG A 13 25.37 6.86 -0.73
CA ARG A 13 24.25 7.16 -1.63
C ARG A 13 23.69 5.92 -2.32
N ARG A 14 24.53 4.95 -2.72
CA ARG A 14 24.07 3.65 -3.22
C ARG A 14 23.25 2.89 -2.17
N ARG A 15 23.73 2.83 -0.92
CA ARG A 15 22.96 2.22 0.17
C ARG A 15 21.62 2.91 0.41
N ARG A 16 21.57 4.25 0.33
CA ARG A 16 20.30 5.00 0.40
C ARG A 16 19.37 4.64 -0.76
N LEU A 17 19.90 4.58 -1.98
CA LEU A 17 19.13 4.20 -3.18
C LEU A 17 18.51 2.80 -3.02
N ASP A 18 19.29 1.84 -2.55
CA ASP A 18 18.80 0.48 -2.29
C ASP A 18 17.72 0.46 -1.20
N ALA A 19 17.90 1.23 -0.12
CA ALA A 19 16.87 1.38 0.91
C ALA A 19 15.57 1.97 0.33
N CYS A 20 15.65 2.99 -0.52
CA CYS A 20 14.47 3.57 -1.18
C CYS A 20 13.76 2.57 -2.09
N ARG A 21 14.51 1.71 -2.81
CA ARG A 21 13.94 0.63 -3.63
C ARG A 21 13.19 -0.38 -2.77
N THR A 22 13.80 -0.82 -1.66
CA THR A 22 13.17 -1.75 -0.71
C THR A 22 11.92 -1.15 -0.08
N GLN A 23 11.96 0.12 0.31
CA GLN A 23 10.81 0.84 0.86
C GLN A 23 9.66 0.91 -0.16
N LEU A 24 9.93 1.33 -1.39
CA LEU A 24 8.90 1.39 -2.43
C LEU A 24 8.29 0.01 -2.71
N ALA A 25 9.11 -1.05 -2.75
CA ALA A 25 8.62 -2.41 -2.91
C ALA A 25 7.73 -2.86 -1.74
N ALA A 26 8.09 -2.50 -0.50
CA ALA A 26 7.31 -2.83 0.68
C ALA A 26 5.95 -2.12 0.68
N VAL A 27 5.92 -0.83 0.33
CA VAL A 27 4.67 -0.05 0.26
C VAL A 27 3.75 -0.62 -0.82
N ARG A 28 4.29 -0.99 -2.00
CA ARG A 28 3.51 -1.63 -3.06
C ARG A 28 2.88 -2.95 -2.61
N ARG A 29 3.64 -3.82 -1.95
CA ARG A 29 3.12 -5.08 -1.39
C ARG A 29 1.98 -4.83 -0.40
N PHE A 30 2.13 -3.83 0.47
CA PHE A 30 1.06 -3.47 1.40
C PHE A 30 -0.19 -2.96 0.67
N GLY A 31 -0.02 -2.22 -0.44
CA GLY A 31 -1.12 -1.85 -1.33
C GLY A 31 -1.83 -3.06 -1.94
N ASP A 32 -1.07 -4.05 -2.43
CA ASP A 32 -1.63 -5.29 -2.97
C ASP A 32 -2.43 -6.07 -1.91
N ASP A 33 -1.88 -6.19 -0.69
CA ASP A 33 -2.56 -6.83 0.44
C ASP A 33 -3.85 -6.11 0.82
N LEU A 34 -3.86 -4.79 0.76
CA LEU A 34 -5.04 -3.97 1.04
C LEU A 34 -6.13 -4.13 -0.03
N GLU A 35 -5.75 -4.21 -1.30
CA GLU A 35 -6.68 -4.46 -2.40
C GLU A 35 -7.30 -5.87 -2.30
N ASN A 36 -6.52 -6.87 -1.86
CA ASN A 36 -7.03 -8.20 -1.54
C ASN A 36 -8.07 -8.15 -0.41
N GLN A 37 -7.78 -7.43 0.68
CA GLN A 37 -8.72 -7.26 1.80
C GLN A 37 -10.02 -6.54 1.39
N LEU A 38 -9.92 -5.52 0.52
CA LEU A 38 -11.08 -4.84 -0.06
C LEU A 38 -11.93 -5.80 -0.88
N SER A 39 -11.29 -6.58 -1.75
CA SER A 39 -11.96 -7.59 -2.59
C SER A 39 -12.69 -8.65 -1.75
N GLU A 40 -12.08 -9.11 -0.66
CA GLU A 40 -12.69 -10.03 0.29
C GLU A 40 -13.89 -9.40 1.00
N THR A 41 -13.76 -8.15 1.43
CA THR A 41 -14.84 -7.40 2.10
C THR A 41 -16.05 -7.23 1.17
N VAL A 42 -15.81 -6.89 -0.11
CA VAL A 42 -16.87 -6.78 -1.13
C VAL A 42 -17.55 -8.13 -1.37
N ARG A 43 -16.77 -9.21 -1.48
CA ARG A 43 -17.32 -10.57 -1.62
C ARG A 43 -18.18 -10.96 -0.42
N ALA A 44 -17.71 -10.68 0.80
CA ALA A 44 -18.45 -10.94 2.03
C ALA A 44 -19.75 -10.13 2.08
N ALA A 45 -19.72 -8.85 1.69
CA ALA A 45 -20.91 -8.01 1.60
C ALA A 45 -21.93 -8.58 0.59
N GLY A 46 -21.45 -9.06 -0.56
CA GLY A 46 -22.28 -9.76 -1.54
C GLY A 46 -22.96 -11.00 -0.97
N SER A 47 -22.23 -11.83 -0.21
CA SER A 47 -22.78 -13.00 0.47
C SER A 47 -23.88 -12.62 1.46
N VAL A 48 -23.68 -11.59 2.28
CA VAL A 48 -24.68 -11.15 3.26
C VAL A 48 -25.96 -10.65 2.57
N VAL A 49 -25.84 -10.01 1.40
CA VAL A 49 -27.03 -9.61 0.61
C VAL A 49 -27.81 -10.82 0.12
N VAL A 50 -27.13 -11.88 -0.32
CA VAL A 50 -27.77 -13.13 -0.73
C VAL A 50 -28.46 -13.81 0.46
N GLU A 51 -27.77 -13.92 1.61
CA GLU A 51 -28.34 -14.48 2.84
C GLU A 51 -29.58 -13.69 3.31
N GLN A 52 -29.52 -12.35 3.23
CA GLN A 52 -30.64 -11.49 3.57
C GLN A 52 -31.84 -11.74 2.65
N ARG A 53 -31.63 -11.93 1.34
CA ARG A 53 -32.70 -12.27 0.40
C ARG A 53 -33.34 -13.63 0.73
N LEU A 54 -32.54 -14.62 1.10
CA LEU A 54 -33.04 -15.94 1.49
C LEU A 54 -33.83 -15.90 2.80
N ALA A 55 -33.51 -14.98 3.72
CA ALA A 55 -34.27 -14.77 4.95
C ALA A 55 -35.64 -14.08 4.73
N ILE A 56 -35.87 -13.52 3.55
CA ILE A 56 -37.14 -12.92 3.10
C ILE A 56 -37.77 -13.88 2.08
N GLY A 57 -38.18 -15.06 2.56
CA GLY A 57 -38.83 -16.09 1.73
C GLY A 57 -40.35 -15.89 1.63
N PRO A 58 -41.03 -16.56 0.67
CA PRO A 58 -42.48 -16.50 0.54
C PRO A 58 -43.14 -17.24 1.72
N GLY A 59 -43.54 -16.48 2.75
CA GLY A 59 -44.39 -16.95 3.85
C GLY A 59 -43.77 -16.88 5.25
N GLU A 60 -42.45 -16.67 5.39
CA GLU A 60 -41.83 -16.60 6.71
C GLU A 60 -40.63 -15.64 6.72
N LEU A 61 -40.64 -14.68 7.65
CA LEU A 61 -39.53 -13.78 7.94
C LEU A 61 -38.73 -14.35 9.10
N VAL A 62 -37.48 -14.76 8.87
CA VAL A 62 -36.60 -15.21 9.95
C VAL A 62 -35.92 -13.99 10.58
N ILE A 63 -36.56 -13.40 11.59
CA ILE A 63 -36.14 -12.14 12.23
C ILE A 63 -34.69 -12.20 12.73
N GLU A 64 -34.27 -13.30 13.35
CA GLU A 64 -32.91 -13.49 13.87
C GLU A 64 -31.85 -13.40 12.75
N ARG A 65 -32.07 -14.10 11.63
CA ARG A 65 -31.19 -14.05 10.45
C ARG A 65 -31.13 -12.66 9.84
N MET A 66 -32.25 -11.92 9.86
CA MET A 66 -32.30 -10.54 9.40
C MET A 66 -31.52 -9.60 10.33
N SER A 67 -31.61 -9.78 11.64
CA SER A 67 -30.80 -9.00 12.59
C SER A 67 -29.31 -9.28 12.44
N ASP A 68 -28.93 -10.54 12.22
CA ASP A 68 -27.54 -10.92 11.97
C ASP A 68 -27.00 -10.34 10.67
N CYS A 69 -27.78 -10.41 9.59
CA CYS A 69 -27.40 -9.79 8.31
C CYS A 69 -27.21 -8.27 8.46
N ARG A 70 -28.09 -7.59 9.20
CA ARG A 70 -27.96 -6.14 9.45
C ARG A 70 -26.68 -5.82 10.24
N ARG A 71 -26.40 -6.58 11.30
CA ARG A 71 -25.18 -6.42 12.10
C ARG A 71 -23.93 -6.64 11.24
N ARG A 72 -23.85 -7.76 10.52
CA ARG A 72 -22.70 -8.07 9.62
C ARG A 72 -22.52 -7.02 8.54
N ARG A 73 -23.61 -6.47 7.97
CA ARG A 73 -23.51 -5.36 7.01
C ARG A 73 -22.91 -4.10 7.63
N ALA A 74 -23.31 -3.75 8.85
CA ALA A 74 -22.74 -2.59 9.54
C ALA A 74 -21.24 -2.77 9.83
N GLU A 75 -20.84 -3.96 10.26
CA GLU A 75 -19.44 -4.34 10.47
C GLU A 75 -18.62 -4.26 9.16
N LEU A 76 -19.15 -4.80 8.07
CA LEU A 76 -18.49 -4.75 6.75
C LEU A 76 -18.38 -3.31 6.22
N GLN A 77 -19.41 -2.49 6.40
CA GLN A 77 -19.36 -1.06 6.03
C GLN A 77 -18.34 -0.27 6.86
N GLN A 78 -18.10 -0.67 8.10
CA GLN A 78 -17.05 -0.06 8.93
C GLN A 78 -15.66 -0.52 8.46
N ALA A 79 -15.51 -1.81 8.16
CA ALA A 79 -14.28 -2.36 7.61
C ALA A 79 -13.92 -1.70 6.27
N GLU A 80 -14.88 -1.57 5.35
CA GLU A 80 -14.71 -0.89 4.06
C GLU A 80 -14.21 0.56 4.25
N ARG A 81 -14.89 1.35 5.08
CA ARG A 81 -14.46 2.74 5.38
C ARG A 81 -13.05 2.82 5.97
N MET A 82 -12.67 1.85 6.80
CA MET A 82 -11.32 1.79 7.36
C MET A 82 -10.29 1.44 6.28
N LEU A 83 -10.60 0.47 5.41
CA LEU A 83 -9.73 0.05 4.32
C LEU A 83 -9.56 1.16 3.28
N SER A 84 -10.61 1.92 2.95
CA SER A 84 -10.51 3.09 2.06
C SER A 84 -9.53 4.13 2.62
N ARG A 85 -9.63 4.49 3.90
CA ARG A 85 -8.67 5.44 4.51
C ARG A 85 -7.24 4.93 4.49
N ARG A 86 -7.05 3.62 4.68
CA ARG A 86 -5.73 3.01 4.60
C ARG A 86 -5.20 3.03 3.16
N ARG A 87 -6.06 2.84 2.17
CA ARG A 87 -5.70 2.97 0.74
C ARG A 87 -5.19 4.37 0.44
N ASP A 88 -5.93 5.39 0.84
CA ASP A 88 -5.54 6.80 0.63
C ASP A 88 -4.15 7.07 1.22
N LEU A 89 -3.90 6.59 2.45
CA LEU A 89 -2.58 6.72 3.10
C LEU A 89 -1.48 5.95 2.35
N VAL A 90 -1.78 4.77 1.81
CA VAL A 90 -0.82 3.97 1.03
C VAL A 90 -0.48 4.66 -0.28
N ASP A 91 -1.45 5.28 -0.94
CA ASP A 91 -1.23 6.06 -2.16
C ASP A 91 -0.31 7.26 -1.87
N GLU A 92 -0.58 8.02 -0.80
CA GLU A 92 0.28 9.12 -0.35
C GLU A 92 1.73 8.67 -0.04
N VAL A 93 1.87 7.56 0.71
CA VAL A 93 3.19 7.01 1.06
C VAL A 93 3.90 6.44 -0.18
N THR A 94 3.15 5.90 -1.14
CA THR A 94 3.71 5.41 -2.42
C THR A 94 4.30 6.56 -3.21
N ASP A 95 3.60 7.68 -3.31
CA ASP A 95 4.06 8.87 -4.03
C ASP A 95 5.31 9.46 -3.35
N LEU A 96 5.31 9.55 -2.02
CA LEU A 96 6.49 9.97 -1.26
C LEU A 96 7.67 9.02 -1.47
N ALA A 97 7.44 7.69 -1.46
CA ALA A 97 8.48 6.70 -1.68
C ALA A 97 9.06 6.78 -3.11
N ARG A 98 8.23 7.05 -4.11
CA ARG A 98 8.66 7.31 -5.50
C ARG A 98 9.52 8.56 -5.59
N SER A 99 9.06 9.67 -5.03
CA SER A 99 9.81 10.93 -5.02
C SER A 99 11.18 10.76 -4.34
N ASN A 100 11.21 10.08 -3.19
CA ASN A 100 12.47 9.78 -2.49
C ASN A 100 13.41 8.89 -3.29
N LEU A 101 12.87 7.92 -4.04
CA LEU A 101 13.67 7.06 -4.91
C LEU A 101 14.27 7.86 -6.07
N GLU A 102 13.49 8.72 -6.71
CA GLU A 102 13.98 9.61 -7.77
C GLU A 102 15.10 10.53 -7.28
N ASP A 103 14.94 11.12 -6.09
CA ASP A 103 15.99 11.93 -5.46
C ASP A 103 17.25 11.11 -5.18
N ALA A 104 17.11 9.87 -4.69
CA ALA A 104 18.25 9.00 -4.44
C ALA A 104 18.98 8.63 -5.74
N VAL A 105 18.26 8.37 -6.84
CA VAL A 105 18.84 8.14 -8.17
C VAL A 105 19.62 9.38 -8.62
N ARG A 106 19.00 10.56 -8.62
CA ARG A 106 19.65 11.82 -9.00
C ARG A 106 20.93 12.07 -8.20
N GLN A 107 20.93 11.79 -6.89
CA GLN A 107 22.10 11.97 -6.04
C GLN A 107 23.26 11.03 -6.39
N VAL A 108 22.97 9.78 -6.78
CA VAL A 108 24.01 8.84 -7.24
C VAL A 108 24.59 9.32 -8.57
N GLU A 109 23.75 9.69 -9.54
CA GLU A 109 24.18 10.19 -10.85
C GLU A 109 25.09 11.43 -10.74
N VAL A 110 24.75 12.37 -9.85
CA VAL A 110 25.59 13.57 -9.63
C VAL A 110 26.96 13.19 -9.10
N ILE A 111 27.05 12.22 -8.18
CA ILE A 111 28.34 11.78 -7.65
C ILE A 111 29.15 11.05 -8.71
N GLU A 112 28.52 10.17 -9.50
CA GLU A 112 29.19 9.44 -10.59
C GLU A 112 29.80 10.43 -11.59
N ARG A 113 29.06 11.47 -12.01
CA ARG A 113 29.58 12.55 -12.88
C ARG A 113 30.71 13.36 -12.25
N LEU A 114 30.65 13.61 -10.94
CA LEU A 114 31.73 14.33 -10.23
C LEU A 114 33.00 13.50 -10.15
N VAL A 115 32.87 12.18 -9.98
CA VAL A 115 34.01 11.25 -9.97
C VAL A 115 34.68 11.18 -11.34
N GLU A 116 33.89 11.11 -12.42
CA GLU A 116 34.40 11.17 -13.81
C GLU A 116 35.25 12.43 -14.03
N LYS A 117 34.70 13.62 -13.72
CA LYS A 117 35.40 14.91 -13.88
C LYS A 117 36.66 15.10 -13.04
N VAL A 118 36.76 14.41 -11.90
CA VAL A 118 37.95 14.49 -11.02
C VAL A 118 39.01 13.47 -11.43
N SER A 119 38.64 12.49 -12.26
CA SER A 119 39.53 11.44 -12.75
C SER A 119 40.14 11.77 -14.13
N GLU A 120 39.60 12.79 -14.82
CA GLU A 120 40.18 13.47 -15.99
C GLU A 120 41.27 14.48 -15.59
#